data_AF-A0A1U7M0I4-F1
#
_entry.id   AF-A0A1U7M0I4-F1
#
_cell.length_a   1.000
_cell.length_b   1.000
_cell.length_c   1.000
_cell.angle_alpha   90.00
_cell.angle_beta   90.00
_cell.angle_gamma   90.00
#
_symmetry.space_group_name_H-M   'P 1'
#
loop_
_entity.id
_entity.type
_entity.pdbx_description
1 polymer ?
#
loop_
_entity_poly.entity_id
_entity_poly.type
_entity_poly.pdbx_seq_one_letter_code
_entity_poly.pdbx_strand_id
1 'polypeptide(L)'
;MKQEILERLETEVKACKRYAENGVKKAKEGKIGLAINFLDIAQTAKKCANQAHEDIWEVSQGKLTDEEFELFAEAETLDRELQRAYEEIKRARK
;
A
#
# COMPACT_ATOMS: atom_id res chain seq x y z
N MET A 1 1.40 -8.73 -20.52
CA MET A 1 0.31 -9.14 -19.61
C MET A 1 0.81 -9.44 -18.19
N LYS A 2 1.46 -10.57 -17.90
CA LYS A 2 1.94 -10.86 -16.52
C LYS A 2 2.91 -9.80 -15.98
N GLN A 3 3.90 -9.42 -16.77
CA GLN A 3 4.89 -8.41 -16.40
C GLN A 3 4.27 -7.03 -16.15
N GLU A 4 3.31 -6.61 -16.97
CA GLU A 4 2.60 -5.33 -16.77
C GLU A 4 1.79 -5.33 -15.47
N ILE A 5 1.20 -6.47 -15.09
CA ILE A 5 0.48 -6.62 -13.81
C ILE A 5 1.46 -6.51 -12.63
N LEU A 6 2.64 -7.14 -12.73
CA LEU A 6 3.69 -7.06 -11.72
C LEU A 6 4.22 -5.62 -11.56
N GLU A 7 4.48 -4.92 -12.67
CA GLU A 7 4.90 -3.51 -12.65
C GLU A 7 3.83 -2.62 -12.01
N ARG A 8 2.54 -2.88 -12.29
CA ARG A 8 1.42 -2.18 -11.64
C ARG A 8 1.38 -2.49 -10.14
N LEU A 9 1.48 -3.77 -9.75
CA LEU A 9 1.49 -4.18 -8.36
C LEU A 9 2.63 -3.51 -7.59
N GLU A 10 3.84 -3.55 -8.14
CA GLU A 10 5.02 -2.92 -7.55
C GLU A 10 4.83 -1.41 -7.37
N THR A 11 4.28 -0.73 -8.38
CA THR A 11 4.00 0.70 -8.34
C THR A 11 3.02 1.04 -7.21
N GLU A 12 1.93 0.28 -7.09
CA GLU A 12 0.89 0.53 -6.11
C GLU A 12 1.32 0.16 -4.68
N VAL A 13 2.10 -0.91 -4.50
CA VAL A 13 2.72 -1.26 -3.22
C VAL A 13 3.64 -0.13 -2.75
N LYS A 14 4.55 0.33 -3.62
CA LYS A 14 5.45 1.45 -3.31
C LYS A 14 4.69 2.73 -3.01
N ALA A 15 3.63 3.03 -3.76
CA ALA A 15 2.80 4.20 -3.54
C ALA A 15 2.10 4.13 -2.18
N CYS A 16 1.45 3.00 -1.86
CA CYS A 16 0.76 2.80 -0.59
C CYS A 16 1.69 3.04 0.60
N LYS A 17 2.86 2.39 0.62
CA LYS A 17 3.86 2.54 1.70
C LYS A 17 4.34 3.98 1.82
N ARG A 18 4.73 4.60 0.70
CA ARG A 18 5.22 5.99 0.68
C ARG A 18 4.18 6.97 1.22
N TYR A 19 2.92 6.83 0.83
CA TYR A 19 1.87 7.73 1.28
C TYR A 19 1.45 7.47 2.73
N ALA A 20 1.44 6.22 3.19
CA ALA A 20 1.23 5.89 4.60
C ALA A 20 2.31 6.53 5.49
N GLU A 21 3.59 6.39 5.11
CA GLU A 21 4.71 7.02 5.81
C GLU A 21 4.63 8.56 5.81
N ASN A 22 4.27 9.16 4.68
CA ASN A 22 4.03 10.61 4.61
C ASN A 22 2.89 11.06 5.51
N GLY A 23 1.82 10.27 5.60
CA GLY A 23 0.73 10.48 6.56
C GLY A 23 1.24 10.53 7.99
N VAL A 24 2.03 9.53 8.40
CA VAL A 24 2.67 9.50 9.74
C VAL A 24 3.56 10.72 9.96
N LYS A 25 4.39 11.09 8.98
CA LYS A 25 5.28 12.27 9.08
C LYS A 25 4.48 13.55 9.28
N LYS A 26 3.39 13.74 8.52
CA LYS A 26 2.53 14.93 8.67
C LYS A 26 1.74 14.95 9.96
N ALA A 27 1.34 13.79 10.47
CA ALA A 27 0.73 13.69 11.80
C ALA A 27 1.70 14.20 12.88
N LYS A 28 2.96 13.76 12.84
CA LYS A 28 4.02 14.20 13.78
C LYS A 28 4.35 15.69 13.66
N GLU A 29 4.18 16.29 12.48
CA GLU A 29 4.29 17.74 12.26
C GLU A 29 3.05 18.53 12.74
N GLY A 30 2.02 17.87 13.30
CA GLY A 30 0.74 18.49 13.69
C GLY A 30 -0.17 18.86 12.52
N LYS A 31 0.20 18.49 11.29
CA LYS A 31 -0.54 18.81 10.05
C LYS A 31 -1.58 17.74 9.76
N ILE A 32 -2.57 17.62 10.64
CA ILE A 32 -3.55 16.52 10.63
C ILE A 32 -4.33 16.43 9.32
N GLY A 33 -4.77 17.56 8.74
CA GLY A 33 -5.51 17.55 7.46
C GLY A 33 -4.69 16.96 6.31
N LEU A 34 -3.41 17.32 6.20
CA LEU A 34 -2.51 16.73 5.20
C LEU A 34 -2.22 15.26 5.48
N ALA A 35 -2.14 14.89 6.76
CA ALA A 35 -1.93 13.50 7.16
C ALA A 35 -3.09 12.59 6.72
N ILE A 36 -4.33 13.06 6.89
CA ILE A 36 -5.54 12.36 6.41
C ILE A 36 -5.53 12.25 4.88
N ASN A 37 -5.24 13.34 4.17
CA ASN A 37 -5.15 13.30 2.71
C ASN A 37 -4.15 12.25 2.21
N PHE A 38 -2.98 12.14 2.85
CA PHE A 38 -2.01 11.11 2.51
C PHE A 38 -2.48 9.70 2.83
N LEU A 39 -3.19 9.50 3.95
CA LEU A 39 -3.78 8.21 4.29
C LEU A 39 -4.84 7.79 3.26
N ASP A 40 -5.67 8.72 2.75
CA ASP A 40 -6.69 8.43 1.74
C ASP A 40 -6.05 8.02 0.40
N ILE A 41 -4.94 8.67 0.01
CA ILE A 41 -4.16 8.26 -1.18
C ILE A 41 -3.58 6.86 -0.97
N ALA A 42 -3.03 6.58 0.21
CA ALA A 42 -2.48 5.26 0.53
C ALA A 42 -3.56 4.16 0.48
N GLN A 43 -4.76 4.43 1.00
CA GLN A 43 -5.89 3.50 0.90
C GLN A 43 -6.32 3.25 -0.55
N THR A 44 -6.24 4.27 -1.40
CA THR A 44 -6.54 4.12 -2.83
C THR A 44 -5.50 3.25 -3.52
N ALA A 45 -4.21 3.49 -3.27
CA ALA A 45 -3.12 2.66 -3.78
C ALA A 45 -3.26 1.20 -3.31
N LYS A 46 -3.62 0.94 -2.05
CA LYS A 46 -3.93 -0.42 -1.57
C LYS A 46 -5.04 -1.08 -2.40
N LYS A 47 -6.14 -0.37 -2.70
CA LYS A 47 -7.22 -0.94 -3.51
C LYS A 47 -6.73 -1.34 -4.91
N CYS A 48 -5.89 -0.50 -5.53
CA CYS A 48 -5.27 -0.81 -6.82
C CYS A 48 -4.28 -1.98 -6.72
N ALA A 49 -3.49 -2.05 -5.65
CA ALA A 49 -2.58 -3.16 -5.36
C ALA A 49 -3.37 -4.47 -5.21
N ASN A 50 -4.48 -4.48 -4.46
CA ASN A 50 -5.33 -5.65 -4.32
C ASN A 50 -5.91 -6.11 -5.67
N GLN A 51 -6.30 -5.19 -6.55
CA GLN A 51 -6.73 -5.58 -7.90
C GLN A 51 -5.61 -6.25 -8.69
N ALA A 52 -4.39 -5.68 -8.66
CA ALA A 52 -3.24 -6.29 -9.33
C ALA A 52 -2.82 -7.63 -8.70
N HIS A 53 -3.03 -7.78 -7.40
CA HIS A 53 -2.80 -9.01 -6.64
C HIS A 53 -3.73 -10.14 -7.08
N GLU A 54 -5.03 -9.87 -7.25
CA GLU A 54 -5.95 -10.85 -7.82
C GLU A 54 -5.61 -11.17 -9.28
N ASP A 55 -5.33 -10.14 -10.09
CA ASP A 55 -4.98 -10.32 -11.50
C ASP A 55 -3.73 -11.22 -11.67
N ILE A 56 -2.69 -11.03 -10.84
CA ILE A 56 -1.48 -11.84 -10.92
C ILE A 56 -1.72 -13.26 -10.42
N TRP A 57 -2.57 -13.46 -9.41
CA TRP A 57 -2.95 -14.79 -8.94
C TRP A 57 -3.65 -15.59 -10.04
N GLU A 58 -4.60 -14.97 -10.75
CA GLU A 58 -5.32 -15.59 -11.86
C GLU A 58 -4.40 -15.95 -13.04
N VAL A 59 -3.57 -14.99 -13.49
CA VAL A 59 -2.69 -15.18 -14.65
C VAL A 59 -1.53 -16.13 -14.35
N SER A 60 -1.03 -16.17 -13.12
CA SER A 60 0.04 -17.08 -12.71
C SER A 60 -0.46 -18.51 -12.43
N GLN A 61 -1.77 -18.70 -12.26
CA GLN A 61 -2.36 -19.97 -11.82
C GLN A 61 -1.68 -20.52 -10.54
N GLY A 62 -1.30 -19.61 -9.63
CA GLY A 62 -0.59 -19.94 -8.40
C GLY A 62 0.89 -20.29 -8.58
N LYS A 63 1.50 -20.02 -9.74
CA LYS A 63 2.93 -20.26 -10.02
C LYS A 63 3.68 -18.94 -10.14
N LEU A 64 4.26 -18.52 -9.03
CA LEU A 64 5.13 -17.34 -8.93
C LEU A 64 6.59 -17.77 -8.79
N THR A 65 7.51 -16.97 -9.34
CA THR A 65 8.92 -17.05 -8.97
C THR A 65 9.11 -16.51 -7.55
N ASP A 66 10.29 -16.72 -6.96
CA ASP A 66 10.59 -16.20 -5.61
C ASP A 66 10.42 -14.68 -5.55
N GLU A 67 10.94 -13.94 -6.54
CA GLU A 67 10.83 -12.47 -6.63
C GLU A 67 9.36 -12.01 -6.77
N GLU A 68 8.58 -12.70 -7.60
CA GLU A 68 7.16 -12.39 -7.77
C GLU A 68 6.36 -12.70 -6.50
N PHE A 69 6.71 -13.78 -5.80
CA PHE A 69 6.09 -14.17 -4.55
C PHE A 69 6.41 -13.17 -3.43
N GLU A 70 7.63 -12.65 -3.37
CA GLU A 70 8.01 -11.60 -2.41
C GLU A 70 7.14 -10.35 -2.59
N LEU A 71 6.98 -9.87 -3.83
CA LEU A 71 6.12 -8.72 -4.13
C LEU A 71 4.64 -9.00 -3.82
N PHE A 72 4.17 -10.21 -4.14
CA PHE A 72 2.82 -10.66 -3.84
C PHE A 72 2.54 -10.63 -2.33
N ALA A 73 3.42 -11.25 -1.54
CA ALA A 73 3.33 -11.25 -0.09
C ALA A 73 3.48 -9.84 0.50
N GLU A 74 4.31 -8.98 -0.09
CA GLU A 74 4.46 -7.59 0.33
C GLU A 74 3.13 -6.82 0.23
N ALA A 75 2.35 -7.05 -0.83
CA ALA A 75 1.04 -6.43 -1.02
C ALA A 75 0.04 -6.81 0.08
N GLU A 76 0.07 -8.06 0.57
CA GLU A 76 -0.80 -8.52 1.67
C GLU A 76 -0.49 -7.82 3.01
N THR A 77 0.72 -7.27 3.16
CA THR A 77 1.12 -6.58 4.39
C THR A 77 0.64 -5.13 4.48
N LEU A 78 0.12 -4.55 3.38
CA LEU A 78 -0.25 -3.13 3.31
C LEU A 78 -1.29 -2.71 4.36
N ASP A 79 -2.14 -3.64 4.81
CA ASP A 79 -3.13 -3.39 5.87
C ASP A 79 -2.47 -2.97 7.17
N ARG A 80 -1.32 -3.59 7.49
CA ARG A 80 -0.55 -3.26 8.68
C ARG A 80 0.04 -1.86 8.58
N GLU A 81 0.54 -1.49 7.40
CA GLU A 81 1.09 -0.15 7.16
C GLU A 81 0.01 0.93 7.28
N LEU A 82 -1.17 0.71 6.70
CA LEU A 82 -2.29 1.64 6.81
C LEU A 82 -2.82 1.74 8.24
N GLN A 83 -2.94 0.62 8.95
CA GLN A 83 -3.39 0.61 10.34
C GLN A 83 -2.44 1.40 11.24
N ARG A 84 -1.13 1.18 11.06
CA ARG A 84 -0.09 1.96 11.76
C ARG A 84 -0.22 3.46 11.47
N ALA A 85 -0.39 3.83 10.20
CA ALA A 85 -0.55 5.24 9.82
C ALA A 85 -1.81 5.87 10.44
N TYR A 86 -2.93 5.15 10.42
CA TYR A 86 -4.17 5.58 11.04
C TYR A 86 -4.03 5.80 12.55
N GLU A 87 -3.36 4.89 13.27
CA GLU A 87 -3.14 5.02 14.71
C GLU A 87 -2.30 6.23 15.08
N GLU A 88 -1.22 6.49 14.33
CA GLU A 88 -0.36 7.66 14.53
C GLU A 88 -1.12 8.97 14.28
N ILE A 89 -1.93 9.03 13.22
CA ILE A 89 -2.81 10.18 12.94
C ILE A 89 -3.82 10.38 14.08
N LYS A 90 -4.43 9.30 14.56
CA LYS A 90 -5.39 9.34 15.68
C LYS A 90 -4.74 9.83 16.98
N ARG A 91 -3.49 9.43 17.25
CA ARG A 91 -2.71 9.90 18.41
C ARG A 91 -2.40 11.39 18.30
N ALA A 92 -1.95 11.87 17.14
CA ALA A 92 -1.61 13.28 16.93
C ALA A 92 -2.80 14.25 16.97
N ARG A 93 -4.03 13.73 16.84
CA ARG A 93 -5.27 14.51 16.94
C ARG A 93 -5.74 14.73 18.39
N LYS A 94 -5.28 13.91 19.34
CA LYS A 94 -5.63 14.02 20.76
C LYS A 94 -4.76 15.06 21.45
#